data_AF-X0ZV16-F1
#
_entry.id   AF-X0ZV16-F1
#
_cell.length_a   1.000
_cell.length_b   1.000
_cell.length_c   1.000
_cell.angle_alpha   90.00
_cell.angle_beta   90.00
_cell.angle_gamma   90.00
#
_symmetry.space_group_name_H-M   'P 1'
#
loop_
_entity.id
_entity.type
_entity.pdbx_description
1 polymer ?
#
loop_
_entity_poly.entity_id
_entity_poly.type
_entity_poly.pdbx_seq_one_letter_code
_entity_poly.pdbx_strand_id
1 'polypeptide(L)' 'MVIKNTDELTSHGFKAGRKAALEICEYAIRSVNALDSTKKMLNLKGHMLEINGLHLDLAKLNNVYVIGGGKA' A
#
# COMPACT_ATOMS: atom_id res chain seq x y z
N MET A 1 6.33 -7.32 8.34
CA MET A 1 6.92 -6.18 9.06
C MET A 1 8.01 -5.61 8.17
N VAL A 2 7.98 -4.31 7.88
CA VAL A 2 8.94 -3.65 6.99
C VAL A 2 10.28 -3.49 7.71
N ILE A 3 10.22 -3.06 8.96
CA ILE A 3 11.39 -2.98 9.84
C ILE A 3 11.67 -4.38 10.40
N LYS A 4 12.87 -4.91 10.14
CA LYS A 4 13.22 -6.31 10.48
C LYS A 4 14.05 -6.44 11.77
N ASN A 5 14.70 -5.37 12.20
CA ASN A 5 15.60 -5.35 13.36
C ASN A 5 14.97 -4.65 14.59
N THR A 6 13.66 -4.77 14.75
CA THR A 6 12.91 -4.14 15.86
C THR A 6 13.45 -4.54 17.23
N ASP A 7 13.87 -5.79 17.40
CA ASP A 7 14.42 -6.27 18.67
C ASP A 7 15.74 -5.59 19.02
N GLU A 8 16.63 -5.42 18.05
CA GLU A 8 17.90 -4.68 18.23
C GLU A 8 17.63 -3.21 18.54
N LEU A 9 16.75 -2.56 17.77
CA LEU A 9 16.42 -1.15 17.93
C LEU A 9 15.74 -0.86 19.28
N THR A 10 15.07 -1.84 19.88
CA THR A 10 14.39 -1.71 21.19
C THR A 10 15.15 -2.38 22.34
N SER A 11 16.36 -2.88 22.09
CA SER A 11 17.16 -3.61 23.08
C SER A 11 17.66 -2.74 24.24
N HIS A 12 17.78 -1.42 24.03
CA HIS A 12 18.36 -0.47 24.99
C HIS A 12 17.62 0.88 25.03
N GLY A 13 17.95 1.71 26.03
CA GLY A 13 17.36 3.04 26.21
C GLY A 13 15.87 3.01 26.59
N PHE A 14 15.13 4.06 26.23
CA PHE A 14 13.69 4.16 26.50
C PHE A 14 12.87 3.27 25.54
N LYS A 15 12.70 2.00 25.92
CA LYS A 15 12.09 0.96 25.09
C LYS A 15 10.65 1.28 24.65
N ALA A 16 9.82 1.81 25.54
CA ALA A 16 8.43 2.11 25.23
C ALA A 16 8.30 3.19 24.15
N GLY A 17 9.04 4.30 24.28
CA GLY A 17 9.06 5.36 23.26
C GLY A 17 9.61 4.89 21.92
N ARG A 18 10.67 4.05 21.94
CA ARG A 18 11.22 3.46 20.71
C ARG A 18 10.22 2.55 19.99
N LYS A 19 9.48 1.71 20.73
CA LYS A 19 8.40 0.89 20.15
C LYS A 19 7.32 1.75 19.50
N ALA A 20 6.83 2.78 20.20
CA ALA A 20 5.83 3.70 19.66
C ALA A 20 6.32 4.43 18.39
N ALA A 21 7.57 4.88 18.38
CA ALA A 21 8.16 5.49 17.19
C ALA A 21 8.25 4.51 16.01
N LEU A 22 8.68 3.28 16.26
CA LEU A 22 8.76 2.25 15.21
C LEU A 22 7.39 1.86 14.66
N GLU A 23 6.35 1.83 15.50
CA GLU A 23 4.96 1.61 15.06
C GLU A 23 4.49 2.72 14.11
N ILE A 24 4.78 3.99 14.44
CA ILE A 24 4.47 5.13 13.56
C ILE A 24 5.21 5.00 12.22
N CYS A 25 6.51 4.66 12.25
CA CYS A 25 7.29 4.46 11.03
C CYS A 25 6.75 3.32 10.17
N GLU A 26 6.44 2.17 10.78
CA GLU A 26 5.88 1.01 10.09
C GLU A 26 4.52 1.35 9.44
N TYR A 27 3.67 2.08 10.15
CA TYR A 27 2.40 2.58 9.61
C TYR A 27 2.62 3.52 8.43
N ALA A 28 3.53 4.49 8.56
CA ALA A 28 3.84 5.45 7.51
C ALA A 28 4.36 4.75 6.25
N ILE A 29 5.31 3.81 6.38
CA ILE A 29 5.87 3.08 5.23
C ILE A 29 4.80 2.20 4.55
N ARG A 30 3.93 1.57 5.32
CA ARG A 30 2.80 0.81 4.76
C ARG A 30 1.78 1.71 4.07
N SER A 31 1.53 2.90 4.60
CA SER A 31 0.57 3.84 4.02
C SER A 31 0.97 4.32 2.63
N VAL A 32 2.27 4.39 2.34
CA VAL A 32 2.84 4.76 1.04
C VAL A 32 3.19 3.55 0.16
N ASN A 33 2.84 2.33 0.60
CA ASN A 33 3.03 1.14 -0.21
C ASN A 33 2.16 1.28 -1.47
N ALA A 34 2.82 1.28 -2.63
CA ALA A 34 2.18 1.44 -3.93
C ALA A 34 1.06 0.41 -4.14
N LEU A 35 1.25 -0.82 -3.68
CA LEU A 35 0.25 -1.89 -3.81
C LEU A 35 -1.03 -1.58 -3.04
N ASP A 36 -0.90 -1.17 -1.78
CA ASP A 36 -2.06 -0.84 -0.93
C ASP A 36 -2.73 0.45 -1.42
N SER A 37 -1.95 1.40 -1.92
CA SER A 37 -2.45 2.66 -2.50
C SER A 37 -3.25 2.40 -3.78
N THR A 38 -2.72 1.58 -4.69
CA THR A 38 -3.42 1.14 -5.91
C THR A 38 -4.69 0.38 -5.57
N LYS A 39 -4.66 -0.56 -4.61
CA LYS A 39 -5.86 -1.31 -4.18
C LYS A 39 -6.94 -0.42 -3.57
N LYS A 40 -6.58 0.65 -2.85
CA LYS A 40 -7.56 1.59 -2.31
C LYS A 40 -8.21 2.46 -3.39
N MET A 41 -7.47 2.75 -4.46
CA MET A 41 -7.95 3.60 -5.56
C MET A 41 -8.81 2.82 -6.57
N LEU A 42 -8.61 1.51 -6.68
CA LEU A 42 -9.32 0.63 -7.59
C LEU A 42 -10.44 -0.12 -6.87
N ASN A 43 -11.63 -0.09 -7.44
CA ASN A 43 -12.78 -0.85 -6.95
C ASN A 43 -13.42 -1.60 -8.11
N LEU A 44 -13.49 -2.93 -8.02
CA LEU A 44 -14.06 -3.77 -9.06
C LEU A 44 -15.33 -4.45 -8.54
N LYS A 45 -16.47 -4.15 -9.17
CA LYS A 45 -17.76 -4.78 -8.87
C LYS A 45 -18.28 -5.49 -10.13
N GLY A 46 -18.12 -6.81 -10.18
CA GLY A 46 -18.43 -7.58 -11.38
C GLY A 46 -17.54 -7.15 -12.54
N HIS A 47 -18.15 -6.64 -13.63
CA HIS A 47 -17.44 -6.09 -14.79
C HIS A 47 -17.21 -4.57 -14.69
N MET A 48 -17.73 -3.88 -13.67
CA MET A 48 -17.54 -2.45 -13.50
C MET A 48 -16.29 -2.17 -12.67
N LEU A 49 -15.27 -1.62 -13.33
CA LEU A 49 -14.05 -1.12 -12.71
C LEU A 49 -14.19 0.38 -12.45
N GLU A 50 -14.03 0.77 -11.19
CA GLU A 50 -13.97 2.15 -10.75
C GLU A 50 -12.53 2.51 -10.39
N ILE A 51 -12.04 3.61 -10.96
CA ILE A 51 -10.71 4.16 -10.73
C ILE A 51 -10.86 5.65 -10.43
N ASN A 52 -10.79 6.04 -9.16
CA ASN A 52 -10.88 7.45 -8.74
C ASN A 52 -12.09 8.20 -9.38
N GLY A 53 -13.26 7.58 -9.35
CA GLY A 53 -14.50 8.12 -9.94
C GLY A 53 -14.70 7.86 -11.44
N LEU A 54 -13.66 7.41 -12.16
CA LEU A 54 -13.82 6.89 -13.52
C LEU A 54 -14.46 5.51 -13.49
N HIS A 55 -15.52 5.29 -14.26
CA HIS A 55 -16.24 4.02 -14.34
C HIS A 55 -16.03 3.38 -15.71
N LEU A 56 -15.47 2.16 -15.73
CA LEU A 56 -15.18 1.38 -16.93
C LEU A 56 -15.94 0.06 -16.88
N ASP A 57 -16.69 -0.22 -17.94
CA ASP A 57 -17.35 -1.51 -18.16
C ASP A 57 -16.38 -2.44 -18.91
N LEU A 58 -15.76 -3.35 -18.17
CA LEU A 58 -14.79 -4.30 -18.71
C LEU A 58 -15.43 -5.32 -19.67
N ALA A 59 -16.75 -5.56 -19.61
CA ALA A 59 -17.41 -6.48 -20.54
C ALA A 59 -17.48 -5.90 -21.97
N LYS A 60 -17.37 -4.58 -22.10
CA LYS A 60 -17.32 -3.88 -23.40
C LYS A 60 -15.89 -3.69 -23.92
N LEU A 61 -14.89 -4.06 -23.13
CA LEU A 61 -13.48 -3.92 -23.46
C LEU A 61 -12.89 -5.30 -23.71
N ASN A 62 -12.40 -5.56 -24.93
CA ASN A 62 -11.88 -6.88 -25.28
C ASN A 62 -10.60 -7.25 -24.51
N ASN A 63 -9.70 -6.28 -24.32
CA ASN A 63 -8.40 -6.50 -23.69
C ASN A 63 -8.07 -5.34 -22.75
N VAL A 64 -7.45 -5.65 -21.61
CA VAL A 64 -6.94 -4.68 -20.64
C VAL A 64 -5.43 -4.76 -20.63
N TYR A 65 -4.76 -3.61 -20.83
CA TYR A 65 -3.31 -3.51 -20.81
C TYR A 65 -2.87 -2.59 -19.68
N VAL A 66 -1.84 -3.00 -18.94
CA VAL A 66 -1.21 -2.20 -17.88
C VAL A 66 0.23 -1.95 -18.27
N ILE A 67 0.62 -0.69 -18.34
CA ILE A 67 2.00 -0.27 -18.60
C ILE A 67 2.51 0.41 -17.34
N GLY A 68 3.50 -0.20 -16.69
CA GLY A 68 4.16 0.36 -15.51
C GLY A 68 5.47 1.04 -15.90
N GLY A 69 5.70 2.23 -15.35
CA GLY A 69 6.97 2.95 -15.49
C GLY A 69 7.40 3.55 -14.16
N GLY A 70 8.58 3.19 -13.68
CA GLY A 70 9.14 3.70 -12.42
C GLY A 70 9.82 2.62 -11.58
N LYS A 71 10.38 3.05 -10.44
CA LYS A 71 11.05 2.18 -9.46
C LYS A 71 10.08 1.55 -8.45
N ALA A 72 8.78 1.84 -8.57
CA ALA A 72 7.73 1.61 -7.58
C ALA A 72 7.85 0.28 -6.83
#